data_AF-A0A9W6UCG8-F1
#
_entry.id   AF-A0A9W6UCG8-F1
#
_cell.length_a   1.000
_cell.length_b   1.000
_cell.length_c   1.000
_cell.angle_alpha   90.00
_cell.angle_beta   90.00
_cell.angle_gamma   90.00
#
_symmetry.space_group_name_H-M   'P 1'
#
loop_
_entity.id
_entity.type
_entity.pdbx_description
1 polymer ?
#
loop_
_entity_poly.entity_id
_entity_poly.type
_entity_poly.pdbx_seq_one_letter_code
_entity_poly.pdbx_strand_id
1 'polypeptide(L)'
;MVKLFCAIVGTEGSVFLVRVDEDDSVDDLKDAIKAENAATITGDAKDLQLFLAKKDGAWLPDNEGLDTLLQSEIDTSSYLNMRASWKLSKPTLFGGVSLGEDVVHVLVVVPGQRLPIAAAANHEPHPTRKKGWEELNEVLDRNKRAKVNAAGESSTGYSYVSFSDVDRVMRTCRYEQSSKVVENEKIDVPYAYLLLLTKAFGEIVTGKEAKRLHFIVPVLACVCGLFEGEVRILAEETVTGKRVHGDGSFEFVIERGSKRVCIVEAKRDDFQQGLAQAYVGCEVLADIEGLTKLYSIVTKFKEWYFSRSLDDKVERDDATIDLEHDVPTRESVKRIAEKIYFMLSEDD
;
A
#
# COMPACT_ATOMS: atom_id res chain seq x y z
N MET A 1 -32.89 3.12 -20.85
CA MET A 1 -32.37 3.34 -19.49
C MET A 1 -32.56 2.10 -18.62
N VAL A 2 -31.45 1.44 -18.29
CA VAL A 2 -31.30 0.31 -17.36
C VAL A 2 -30.93 0.84 -15.98
N LYS A 3 -31.33 0.10 -14.95
CA LYS A 3 -30.93 0.33 -13.56
C LYS A 3 -30.03 -0.83 -13.15
N LEU A 4 -28.77 -0.54 -12.85
CA LEU A 4 -27.80 -1.53 -12.41
C LEU A 4 -27.38 -1.24 -10.97
N PHE A 5 -27.49 -2.24 -10.09
CA PHE A 5 -26.90 -2.16 -8.77
C PHE A 5 -25.43 -2.57 -8.85
N CYS A 6 -24.55 -1.64 -8.51
CA CYS A 6 -23.10 -1.81 -8.54
C CYS A 6 -22.59 -1.87 -7.10
N ALA A 7 -21.56 -2.67 -6.85
CA ALA A 7 -20.89 -2.74 -5.56
C ALA A 7 -19.39 -2.48 -5.70
N ILE A 8 -18.82 -1.63 -4.86
CA ILE A 8 -17.38 -1.38 -4.85
C ILE A 8 -16.71 -2.45 -3.99
N VAL A 9 -15.82 -3.22 -4.60
CA VAL A 9 -15.02 -4.20 -3.87
C VAL A 9 -14.12 -3.43 -2.90
N GLY A 10 -14.16 -3.80 -1.62
CA GLY A 10 -13.38 -3.16 -0.57
C GLY A 10 -14.07 -2.07 0.24
N THR A 11 -15.35 -1.80 -0.01
CA THR A 11 -16.09 -0.75 0.68
C THR A 11 -17.39 -1.32 1.26
N GLU A 12 -17.61 -1.12 2.56
CA GLU A 12 -18.84 -1.52 3.27
C GLU A 12 -20.04 -0.71 2.80
N GLY A 13 -21.22 -1.34 2.71
CA GLY A 13 -22.46 -0.66 2.34
C GLY A 13 -22.40 -0.02 0.95
N SER A 14 -21.56 -0.56 0.07
CA SER A 14 -21.20 0.06 -1.21
C SER A 14 -22.10 -0.32 -2.37
N VAL A 15 -23.29 -0.87 -2.10
CA VAL A 15 -24.27 -1.12 -3.16
C VAL A 15 -24.97 0.20 -3.50
N PHE A 16 -24.84 0.63 -4.76
CA PHE A 16 -25.48 1.85 -5.25
C PHE A 16 -26.11 1.61 -6.62
N LEU A 17 -27.13 2.41 -6.91
CA LEU A 17 -27.85 2.36 -8.17
C LEU A 17 -27.18 3.26 -9.20
N VAL A 18 -26.86 2.71 -10.37
CA VAL A 18 -26.40 3.44 -11.55
C VAL A 18 -27.46 3.37 -12.64
N ARG A 19 -27.68 4.51 -13.32
CA ARG A 19 -28.59 4.60 -14.48
C ARG A 19 -27.78 4.85 -15.74
N VAL A 20 -27.96 3.99 -16.73
CA VAL A 20 -27.28 4.02 -18.04
C VAL A 20 -28.27 3.58 -19.12
N ASP A 21 -28.02 3.87 -20.39
CA ASP A 21 -28.82 3.37 -21.49
C ASP A 21 -28.37 1.98 -21.97
N GLU A 22 -29.27 1.20 -22.55
CA GLU A 22 -28.97 -0.17 -22.99
C GLU A 22 -27.95 -0.20 -24.13
N ASP A 23 -27.94 0.86 -24.93
CA ASP A 23 -27.03 1.03 -26.05
C ASP A 23 -25.66 1.58 -25.64
N ASP A 24 -25.52 2.03 -24.39
CA ASP A 24 -24.26 2.50 -23.83
C ASP A 24 -23.22 1.39 -23.80
N SER A 25 -21.96 1.81 -23.77
CA SER A 25 -20.81 0.93 -23.60
C SER A 25 -20.50 0.70 -22.13
N VAL A 26 -19.63 -0.27 -21.87
CA VAL A 26 -19.04 -0.47 -20.54
C VAL A 26 -18.16 0.74 -20.14
N ASP A 27 -17.61 1.48 -21.10
CA ASP A 27 -16.86 2.72 -20.83
C ASP A 27 -17.78 3.82 -20.27
N ASP A 28 -18.94 4.03 -20.91
CA ASP A 28 -19.96 4.97 -20.42
C ASP A 28 -20.45 4.58 -19.01
N LEU A 29 -20.57 3.27 -18.74
CA LEU A 29 -20.88 2.76 -17.41
C LEU A 29 -19.80 3.09 -16.37
N LYS A 30 -18.51 3.03 -16.73
CA LYS A 30 -17.42 3.45 -15.82
C LYS A 30 -17.53 4.93 -15.46
N ASP A 31 -17.82 5.78 -16.44
CA ASP A 31 -18.02 7.21 -16.22
C ASP A 31 -19.23 7.47 -15.30
N ALA A 32 -20.35 6.77 -15.53
CA ALA A 32 -21.54 6.88 -14.68
C ALA A 32 -21.27 6.41 -13.24
N ILE A 33 -20.54 5.30 -13.06
CA ILE A 33 -20.12 4.79 -11.74
C ILE A 33 -19.27 5.84 -11.00
N LYS A 34 -18.27 6.42 -11.67
CA LYS A 34 -17.42 7.46 -11.09
C LYS A 34 -18.24 8.70 -10.72
N ALA A 35 -19.17 9.12 -11.58
CA ALA A 35 -20.00 10.29 -11.31
C ALA A 35 -20.86 10.12 -10.04
N GLU A 36 -21.45 8.93 -9.83
CA GLU A 36 -22.25 8.65 -8.63
C GLU A 36 -21.40 8.50 -7.36
N ASN A 37 -20.13 8.08 -7.48
CA ASN A 37 -19.23 7.86 -6.35
C ASN A 37 -17.96 8.72 -6.40
N ALA A 38 -18.07 9.97 -6.84
CA ALA A 38 -16.91 10.83 -7.09
C ALA A 38 -16.04 11.09 -5.84
N ALA A 39 -16.61 11.01 -4.64
CA ALA A 39 -15.88 11.12 -3.38
C ALA A 39 -15.03 9.88 -3.06
N THR A 40 -15.48 8.70 -3.50
CA THR A 40 -14.80 7.42 -3.24
C THR A 40 -13.85 7.05 -4.38
N ILE A 41 -14.24 7.33 -5.62
CA ILE A 41 -13.48 7.00 -6.83
C ILE A 41 -12.69 8.25 -7.28
N THR A 42 -11.48 8.39 -6.76
CA THR A 42 -10.61 9.55 -7.03
C THR A 42 -9.79 9.41 -8.32
N GLY A 43 -9.52 8.18 -8.77
CA GLY A 43 -8.78 7.88 -10.01
C GLY A 43 -9.59 8.10 -11.30
N ASP A 44 -8.97 7.90 -12.47
CA ASP A 44 -9.67 8.02 -13.76
C ASP A 44 -10.69 6.88 -13.95
N ALA A 45 -11.88 7.20 -14.46
CA ALA A 45 -12.94 6.21 -14.68
C ALA A 45 -12.46 5.06 -15.58
N LYS A 46 -11.65 5.35 -16.60
CA LYS A 46 -11.08 4.37 -17.53
C LYS A 46 -10.30 3.25 -16.81
N ASP A 47 -9.70 3.56 -15.67
CA ASP A 47 -8.84 2.63 -14.93
C ASP A 47 -9.67 1.62 -14.10
N LEU A 48 -10.94 1.93 -13.80
CA LEU A 48 -11.86 1.01 -13.12
C LEU A 48 -11.92 -0.35 -13.84
N GLN A 49 -11.93 -1.44 -13.08
CA GLN A 49 -12.22 -2.77 -13.60
C GLN A 49 -13.63 -3.17 -13.19
N LEU A 50 -14.45 -3.53 -14.18
CA LEU A 50 -15.84 -3.92 -13.96
C LEU A 50 -15.98 -5.41 -14.22
N PHE A 51 -16.64 -6.12 -13.31
CA PHE A 51 -16.92 -7.54 -13.44
C PHE A 51 -18.42 -7.77 -13.34
N LEU A 52 -18.93 -8.67 -14.19
CA LEU A 52 -20.32 -9.09 -14.11
C LEU A 52 -20.48 -9.92 -12.82
N ALA A 53 -21.33 -9.47 -11.89
CA ALA A 53 -21.56 -10.12 -10.59
C ALA A 53 -22.43 -11.39 -10.72
N LYS A 54 -22.38 -12.04 -11.88
CA LYS A 54 -23.11 -13.27 -12.19
C LYS A 54 -22.13 -14.42 -12.29
N LYS A 55 -22.31 -15.43 -11.44
CA LYS A 55 -21.48 -16.65 -11.38
C LYS A 55 -22.37 -17.88 -11.46
N ASP A 56 -21.98 -18.84 -12.31
CA ASP A 56 -22.71 -20.09 -12.52
C ASP A 56 -24.21 -19.90 -12.81
N GLY A 57 -24.57 -18.80 -13.49
CA GLY A 57 -25.94 -18.47 -13.86
C GLY A 57 -26.75 -17.71 -12.80
N ALA A 58 -26.21 -17.51 -11.58
CA ALA A 58 -26.85 -16.78 -10.50
C ALA A 58 -26.20 -15.41 -10.27
N TRP A 59 -27.01 -14.40 -9.95
CA TRP A 59 -26.51 -13.09 -9.51
C TRP A 59 -26.04 -13.16 -8.07
N LEU A 60 -25.06 -12.32 -7.72
CA LEU A 60 -24.61 -12.16 -6.35
C LEU A 60 -25.73 -11.49 -5.52
N PRO A 61 -26.23 -12.12 -4.45
CA PRO A 61 -27.30 -11.55 -3.63
C PRO A 61 -26.82 -10.35 -2.81
N ASP A 62 -27.68 -9.35 -2.67
CA ASP A 62 -27.52 -8.25 -1.74
C ASP A 62 -28.14 -8.63 -0.40
N ASN A 63 -27.34 -9.27 0.46
CA ASN A 63 -27.75 -9.77 1.77
C ASN A 63 -26.67 -9.49 2.82
N GLU A 64 -26.92 -9.86 4.08
CA GLU A 64 -26.00 -9.62 5.19
C GLU A 64 -24.57 -10.18 4.96
N GLY A 65 -24.41 -11.19 4.10
CA GLY A 65 -23.11 -11.76 3.75
C GLY A 65 -22.35 -11.00 2.66
N LEU A 66 -22.98 -10.06 1.96
CA LEU A 66 -22.38 -9.31 0.86
C LEU A 66 -21.24 -8.41 1.36
N ASP A 67 -21.44 -7.68 2.46
CA ASP A 67 -20.42 -6.77 3.00
C ASP A 67 -19.15 -7.52 3.39
N THR A 68 -19.29 -8.69 4.03
CA THR A 68 -18.14 -9.56 4.35
C THR A 68 -17.42 -10.03 3.09
N LEU A 69 -18.15 -10.36 2.03
CA LEU A 69 -17.55 -10.77 0.76
C LEU A 69 -16.81 -9.62 0.08
N LEU A 70 -17.42 -8.43 0.01
CA LEU A 70 -16.82 -7.23 -0.59
C LEU A 70 -15.57 -6.78 0.15
N GLN A 71 -15.49 -7.00 1.46
CA GLN A 71 -14.31 -6.67 2.27
C GLN A 71 -13.19 -7.72 2.17
N SER A 72 -13.47 -8.90 1.64
CA SER A 72 -12.47 -9.94 1.38
C SER A 72 -11.81 -9.75 0.00
N GLU A 73 -10.64 -10.36 -0.21
CA GLU A 73 -10.06 -10.47 -1.55
C GLU A 73 -10.99 -11.32 -2.42
N ILE A 74 -11.84 -10.66 -3.21
CA ILE A 74 -12.70 -11.35 -4.17
C ILE A 74 -11.81 -11.91 -5.27
N ASP A 75 -11.88 -13.22 -5.49
CA ASP A 75 -11.31 -13.85 -6.68
C ASP A 75 -12.08 -13.40 -7.94
N THR A 76 -11.68 -12.25 -8.46
CA THR A 76 -12.22 -11.62 -9.67
C THR A 76 -11.99 -12.46 -10.91
N SER A 77 -11.06 -13.43 -10.88
CA SER A 77 -10.84 -14.35 -12.01
C SER A 77 -12.03 -15.27 -12.25
N SER A 78 -12.86 -15.49 -11.22
CA SER A 78 -14.09 -16.27 -11.31
C SER A 78 -15.29 -15.49 -11.87
N TYR A 79 -15.13 -14.20 -12.14
CA TYR A 79 -16.16 -13.33 -12.72
C TYR A 79 -15.78 -12.87 -14.13
N LEU A 80 -16.80 -12.58 -14.95
CA LEU A 80 -16.57 -12.09 -16.30
C LEU A 80 -16.09 -10.63 -16.26
N ASN A 81 -14.81 -10.40 -16.58
CA ASN A 81 -14.28 -9.06 -16.78
C ASN A 81 -14.94 -8.38 -18.00
N MET A 82 -15.57 -7.23 -17.76
CA MET A 82 -16.29 -6.46 -18.75
C MET A 82 -15.33 -5.54 -19.51
N ARG A 83 -15.24 -5.72 -20.83
CA ARG A 83 -14.38 -4.88 -21.67
C ARG A 83 -15.07 -3.56 -21.99
N ALA A 84 -14.35 -2.45 -21.87
CA ALA A 84 -14.85 -1.09 -22.11
C ALA A 84 -15.63 -0.93 -23.44
N SER A 85 -15.17 -1.57 -24.52
CA SER A 85 -15.80 -1.48 -25.84
C SER A 85 -17.08 -2.30 -26.01
N TRP A 86 -17.50 -3.08 -25.01
CA TRP A 86 -18.71 -3.89 -25.11
C TRP A 86 -19.94 -3.03 -24.82
N LYS A 87 -21.02 -3.26 -25.58
CA LYS A 87 -22.33 -2.68 -25.30
C LYS A 87 -23.01 -3.40 -24.13
N LEU A 88 -23.74 -2.65 -23.30
CA LEU A 88 -24.49 -3.21 -22.17
C LEU A 88 -25.62 -4.15 -22.62
N SER A 89 -26.24 -3.85 -23.77
CA SER A 89 -27.24 -4.70 -24.46
C SER A 89 -26.68 -6.02 -25.01
N LYS A 90 -25.40 -6.32 -24.84
CA LYS A 90 -24.83 -7.61 -25.24
C LYS A 90 -25.50 -8.75 -24.46
N PRO A 91 -25.91 -9.86 -25.11
CA PRO A 91 -26.58 -10.98 -24.42
C PRO A 91 -25.78 -11.65 -23.31
N THR A 92 -24.45 -11.55 -23.36
CA THR A 92 -23.55 -12.07 -22.32
C THR A 92 -23.41 -11.13 -21.12
N LEU A 93 -24.02 -9.94 -21.16
CA LEU A 93 -24.04 -8.96 -20.07
C LEU A 93 -25.48 -8.80 -19.57
N PHE A 94 -26.17 -7.74 -19.99
CA PHE A 94 -27.52 -7.39 -19.54
C PHE A 94 -28.59 -7.53 -20.64
N GLY A 95 -28.19 -7.81 -21.88
CA GLY A 95 -29.10 -7.96 -23.01
C GLY A 95 -30.01 -9.19 -22.88
N GLY A 96 -31.32 -8.99 -22.70
CA GLY A 96 -32.29 -10.09 -22.64
C GLY A 96 -32.17 -10.99 -21.39
N VAL A 97 -31.49 -10.49 -20.34
CA VAL A 97 -31.32 -11.20 -19.07
C VAL A 97 -32.20 -10.54 -18.01
N SER A 98 -32.90 -11.33 -17.19
CA SER A 98 -33.57 -10.79 -16.00
C SER A 98 -32.53 -10.33 -15.00
N LEU A 99 -32.58 -9.05 -14.65
CA LEU A 99 -31.67 -8.39 -13.71
C LEU A 99 -31.86 -8.91 -12.27
N GLY A 100 -33.03 -9.47 -11.95
CA GLY A 100 -33.34 -9.94 -10.59
C GLY A 100 -33.63 -8.79 -9.63
N GLU A 101 -34.11 -9.14 -8.44
CA GLU A 101 -34.37 -8.22 -7.33
C GLU A 101 -33.41 -8.57 -6.18
N ASP A 102 -33.01 -7.57 -5.38
CA ASP A 102 -32.11 -7.72 -4.24
C ASP A 102 -30.77 -8.40 -4.57
N VAL A 103 -30.16 -7.98 -5.69
CA VAL A 103 -28.90 -8.54 -6.22
C VAL A 103 -27.96 -7.45 -6.74
N VAL A 104 -26.66 -7.76 -6.70
CA VAL A 104 -25.60 -6.98 -7.34
C VAL A 104 -25.43 -7.43 -8.79
N HIS A 105 -25.29 -6.45 -9.68
CA HIS A 105 -25.13 -6.66 -11.13
C HIS A 105 -23.67 -6.53 -11.56
N VAL A 106 -22.96 -5.57 -10.96
CA VAL A 106 -21.60 -5.19 -11.34
C VAL A 106 -20.75 -5.09 -10.07
N LEU A 107 -19.61 -5.79 -10.07
CA LEU A 107 -18.54 -5.55 -9.10
C LEU A 107 -17.57 -4.53 -9.70
N VAL A 108 -17.29 -3.48 -8.94
CA VAL A 108 -16.39 -2.38 -9.31
C VAL A 108 -15.11 -2.53 -8.51
N VAL A 109 -13.99 -2.74 -9.19
CA VAL A 109 -12.66 -2.75 -8.59
C VAL A 109 -11.96 -1.46 -8.97
N VAL A 110 -11.57 -0.69 -7.95
CA VAL A 110 -10.80 0.53 -8.11
C VAL A 110 -9.31 0.18 -8.03
N PRO A 111 -8.51 0.42 -9.08
CA PRO A 111 -7.08 0.15 -9.04
C PRO A 111 -6.39 0.94 -7.92
N GLY A 112 -5.44 0.29 -7.25
CA GLY A 112 -4.72 0.89 -6.12
C GLY A 112 -5.51 0.95 -4.81
N GLN A 113 -6.77 0.50 -4.79
CA GLN A 113 -7.53 0.37 -3.54
C GLN A 113 -7.03 -0.85 -2.77
N ARG A 114 -6.31 -0.60 -1.67
CA ARG A 114 -5.91 -1.65 -0.72
C ARG A 114 -7.10 -2.09 0.12
N LEU A 115 -7.27 -3.41 0.22
CA LEU A 115 -8.35 -4.04 0.97
C LEU A 115 -7.85 -4.55 2.31
N PRO A 116 -8.72 -4.63 3.34
CA PRO A 116 -8.47 -5.48 4.49
C PRO A 116 -8.05 -6.88 4.02
N ILE A 117 -7.06 -7.46 4.67
CA ILE A 117 -6.81 -8.89 4.45
C ILE A 117 -8.04 -9.62 4.99
N ALA A 118 -8.60 -10.55 4.22
CA ALA A 118 -9.89 -11.20 4.52
C ALA A 118 -9.97 -11.79 5.95
N ALA A 119 -8.85 -12.24 6.50
CA ALA A 119 -8.76 -12.73 7.89
C ALA A 119 -8.84 -11.60 8.95
N ALA A 120 -8.45 -10.38 8.59
CA ALA A 120 -8.37 -9.22 9.48
C ALA A 120 -9.58 -8.28 9.40
N ALA A 121 -10.39 -8.34 8.33
CA ALA A 121 -11.55 -7.47 8.10
C ALA A 121 -12.54 -7.42 9.28
N ASN A 122 -12.67 -8.51 10.04
CA ASN A 122 -13.63 -8.65 11.14
C ASN A 122 -13.03 -8.48 12.55
N HIS A 123 -11.73 -8.21 12.67
CA HIS A 123 -11.08 -8.10 13.97
C HIS A 123 -10.98 -6.62 14.40
N GLU A 124 -11.53 -6.31 15.59
CA GLU A 124 -11.24 -5.00 16.20
C GLU A 124 -9.73 -4.86 16.43
N PRO A 125 -9.14 -3.68 16.14
CA PRO A 125 -7.75 -3.42 16.47
C PRO A 125 -7.50 -3.63 17.95
N HIS A 126 -6.30 -4.09 18.27
CA HIS A 126 -5.89 -4.26 19.66
C HIS A 126 -6.09 -2.95 20.46
N PRO A 127 -6.63 -2.99 21.69
CA PRO A 127 -6.99 -1.77 22.43
C PRO A 127 -5.84 -0.78 22.62
N THR A 128 -4.60 -1.27 22.81
CA THR A 128 -3.41 -0.41 22.92
C THR A 128 -3.14 0.34 21.62
N ARG A 129 -3.27 -0.33 20.47
CA ARG A 129 -3.03 0.28 19.16
C ARG A 129 -4.08 1.33 18.85
N LYS A 130 -5.35 1.01 19.13
CA LYS A 130 -6.48 1.93 18.99
C LYS A 130 -6.28 3.21 19.82
N LYS A 131 -5.84 3.06 21.08
CA LYS A 131 -5.47 4.20 21.92
C LYS A 131 -4.30 5.00 21.34
N GLY A 132 -3.29 4.32 20.81
CA GLY A 132 -2.17 4.95 20.09
C GLY A 132 -2.64 5.78 18.90
N TRP A 133 -3.61 5.29 18.13
CA TRP A 133 -4.21 6.03 17.02
C TRP A 133 -4.99 7.26 17.49
N GLU A 134 -5.72 7.17 18.60
CA GLU A 134 -6.41 8.33 19.19
C GLU A 134 -5.41 9.43 19.58
N GLU A 135 -4.33 9.07 20.29
CA GLU A 135 -3.26 10.01 20.66
C GLU A 135 -2.53 10.58 19.43
N LEU A 136 -2.29 9.76 18.41
CA LEU A 136 -1.69 10.18 17.15
C LEU A 136 -2.60 11.16 16.39
N ASN A 137 -3.90 10.89 16.34
CA ASN A 137 -4.87 11.74 15.66
C ASN A 137 -4.94 13.13 16.28
N GLU A 138 -4.86 13.26 17.61
CA GLU A 138 -4.78 14.57 18.27
C GLU A 138 -3.58 15.40 17.78
N VAL A 139 -2.44 14.76 17.56
CA VAL A 139 -1.23 15.40 17.02
C VAL A 139 -1.44 15.78 15.55
N LEU A 140 -1.91 14.85 14.73
CA LEU A 140 -2.10 15.05 13.29
C LEU A 140 -3.11 16.18 13.03
N ASP A 141 -4.25 16.18 13.71
CA ASP A 141 -5.31 17.17 13.55
C ASP A 141 -4.87 18.56 14.01
N ARG A 142 -4.16 18.64 15.15
CA ARG A 142 -3.61 19.90 15.67
C ARG A 142 -2.64 20.51 14.66
N ASN A 143 -1.73 19.70 14.10
CA ASN A 143 -0.71 20.17 13.20
C ASN A 143 -1.27 20.54 11.82
N LYS A 144 -2.24 19.76 11.30
CA LYS A 144 -2.98 20.11 10.06
C LYS A 144 -3.64 21.49 10.20
N ARG A 145 -4.33 21.76 11.32
CA ARG A 145 -4.96 23.07 11.60
C ARG A 145 -3.92 24.19 11.68
N ALA A 146 -2.80 23.97 12.37
CA ALA A 146 -1.74 24.98 12.49
C ALA A 146 -1.12 25.35 11.14
N LYS A 147 -0.95 24.37 10.24
CA LYS A 147 -0.40 24.59 8.89
C LYS A 147 -1.36 25.40 8.01
N VAL A 148 -2.66 25.12 8.05
CA VAL A 148 -3.70 25.91 7.33
C VAL A 148 -3.71 27.37 7.78
N ASN A 149 -3.50 27.63 9.07
CA ASN A 149 -3.47 29.00 9.61
C ASN A 149 -2.18 29.76 9.26
N ALA A 150 -1.11 29.07 8.86
CA ALA A 150 0.21 29.65 8.61
C ALA A 150 0.56 29.85 7.12
N ALA A 151 -0.06 29.09 6.21
CA ALA A 151 0.19 29.17 4.78
C ALA A 151 -1.12 29.21 3.99
N GLY A 152 -1.31 30.25 3.18
CA GLY A 152 -2.20 30.17 2.02
C GLY A 152 -1.78 28.99 1.14
N GLU A 153 -2.76 28.26 0.63
CA GLU A 153 -2.70 26.89 0.13
C GLU A 153 -1.39 26.41 -0.56
N SER A 154 -1.09 25.14 -0.27
CA SER A 154 -0.14 24.23 -0.92
C SER A 154 1.30 24.18 -0.37
N SER A 155 1.56 23.10 0.37
CA SER A 155 2.87 22.50 0.54
C SER A 155 2.64 21.02 0.87
N THR A 156 3.34 20.14 0.15
CA THR A 156 3.27 18.66 0.12
C THR A 156 2.69 18.01 1.38
N GLY A 157 1.81 17.02 1.17
CA GLY A 157 0.87 16.48 2.15
C GLY A 157 1.41 16.10 3.52
N TYR A 158 2.69 15.77 3.68
CA TYR A 158 3.21 15.06 4.86
C TYR A 158 4.10 15.91 5.79
N SER A 159 4.44 17.14 5.40
CA SER A 159 5.38 17.98 6.14
C SER A 159 4.81 18.62 7.43
N TYR A 160 3.60 18.24 7.84
CA TYR A 160 2.94 18.85 8.98
C TYR A 160 3.26 18.14 10.30
N VAL A 161 3.81 16.93 10.28
CA VAL A 161 4.12 16.17 11.49
C VAL A 161 5.63 15.96 11.61
N SER A 162 6.18 16.26 12.81
CA SER A 162 7.58 16.05 13.11
C SER A 162 7.82 14.66 13.69
N PHE A 163 9.02 14.10 13.52
CA PHE A 163 9.36 12.81 14.15
C PHE A 163 9.24 12.87 15.67
N SER A 164 9.59 13.99 16.30
CA SER A 164 9.50 14.12 17.76
C SER A 164 8.06 14.00 18.26
N ASP A 165 7.09 14.48 17.50
CA ASP A 165 5.68 14.34 17.87
C ASP A 165 5.22 12.88 17.76
N VAL A 166 5.61 12.21 16.66
CA VAL A 166 5.28 10.80 16.42
C VAL A 166 5.94 9.90 17.46
N ASP A 167 7.24 10.09 17.73
CA ASP A 167 8.00 9.27 18.67
C ASP A 167 7.48 9.39 20.11
N ARG A 168 6.94 10.56 20.47
CA ARG A 168 6.31 10.76 21.78
C ARG A 168 5.06 9.89 21.98
N VAL A 169 4.31 9.65 20.90
CA VAL A 169 3.10 8.79 20.91
C VAL A 169 3.51 7.33 20.79
N MET A 170 4.32 6.98 19.78
CA MET A 170 4.65 5.59 19.42
C MET A 170 5.70 4.95 20.34
N ARG A 171 6.48 5.77 21.06
CA ARG A 171 7.52 5.37 22.04
C ARG A 171 8.46 4.30 21.51
N THR A 172 9.30 4.66 20.54
CA THR A 172 10.19 3.71 19.88
C THR A 172 11.17 3.08 20.87
N CYS A 173 11.23 1.75 20.88
CA CYS A 173 12.19 0.97 21.65
C CYS A 173 13.33 0.45 20.77
N ARG A 174 14.53 0.30 21.35
CA ARG A 174 15.65 -0.32 20.65
C ARG A 174 15.40 -1.82 20.48
N TYR A 175 15.66 -2.32 19.29
CA TYR A 175 15.58 -3.72 18.90
C TYR A 175 16.76 -4.04 17.98
N GLU A 176 17.15 -5.31 17.90
CA GLU A 176 18.15 -5.76 16.93
C GLU A 176 17.44 -6.60 15.87
N GLN A 177 17.41 -6.10 14.64
CA GLN A 177 16.74 -6.76 13.53
C GLN A 177 17.46 -8.08 13.23
N SER A 178 16.74 -9.18 13.43
CA SER A 178 17.22 -10.51 13.12
C SER A 178 17.55 -10.63 11.62
N SER A 179 18.48 -11.53 11.31
CA SER A 179 19.01 -11.74 9.97
C SER A 179 18.84 -13.21 9.58
N LYS A 180 18.55 -13.47 8.31
CA LYS A 180 18.48 -14.81 7.74
C LYS A 180 19.52 -14.91 6.64
N VAL A 181 20.33 -15.96 6.69
CA VAL A 181 21.47 -16.12 5.77
C VAL A 181 20.99 -16.11 4.32
N VAL A 182 21.66 -15.29 3.51
CA VAL A 182 21.53 -15.29 2.05
C VAL A 182 22.79 -15.91 1.47
N GLU A 183 22.62 -16.86 0.55
CA GLU A 183 23.73 -17.48 -0.17
C GLU A 183 24.61 -16.42 -0.86
N ASN A 184 25.92 -16.61 -0.84
CA ASN A 184 26.87 -15.61 -1.33
C ASN A 184 26.63 -15.30 -2.81
N GLU A 185 26.36 -16.33 -3.60
CA GLU A 185 26.16 -16.27 -5.04
C GLU A 185 24.96 -15.39 -5.41
N LYS A 186 23.96 -15.28 -4.51
CA LYS A 186 22.80 -14.41 -4.71
C LYS A 186 23.14 -12.93 -4.55
N ILE A 187 24.19 -12.61 -3.81
CA ILE A 187 24.67 -11.23 -3.59
C ILE A 187 25.57 -10.74 -4.73
N ASP A 188 26.17 -11.65 -5.51
CA ASP A 188 27.17 -11.27 -6.51
C ASP A 188 26.59 -10.39 -7.62
N VAL A 189 25.36 -10.68 -8.07
CA VAL A 189 24.67 -9.89 -9.11
C VAL A 189 24.33 -8.47 -8.64
N PRO A 190 23.58 -8.26 -7.53
CA PRO A 190 23.30 -6.90 -7.08
C PRO A 190 24.58 -6.16 -6.70
N TYR A 191 25.59 -6.85 -6.15
CA TYR A 191 26.86 -6.23 -5.83
C TYR A 191 27.60 -5.72 -7.08
N ALA A 192 27.74 -6.57 -8.10
CA ALA A 192 28.34 -6.18 -9.37
C ALA A 192 27.58 -5.00 -10.02
N TYR A 193 26.26 -4.97 -9.91
CA TYR A 193 25.44 -3.86 -10.38
C TYR A 193 25.72 -2.56 -9.60
N LEU A 194 25.83 -2.62 -8.27
CA LEU A 194 26.22 -1.47 -7.45
C LEU A 194 27.60 -0.94 -7.84
N LEU A 195 28.57 -1.81 -8.16
CA LEU A 195 29.89 -1.39 -8.67
C LEU A 195 29.78 -0.61 -9.99
N LEU A 196 28.90 -1.02 -10.90
CA LEU A 196 28.64 -0.31 -12.15
C LEU A 196 28.02 1.06 -11.88
N LEU A 197 27.05 1.13 -10.97
CA LEU A 197 26.40 2.37 -10.60
C LEU A 197 27.35 3.36 -9.95
N THR A 198 28.26 2.92 -9.07
CA THR A 198 29.28 3.80 -8.48
C THR A 198 30.18 4.41 -9.55
N LYS A 199 30.55 3.63 -10.59
CA LYS A 199 31.35 4.15 -11.72
C LYS A 199 30.57 5.13 -12.58
N ALA A 200 29.27 4.89 -12.79
CA ALA A 200 28.43 5.70 -13.68
C ALA A 200 27.94 7.01 -13.01
N PHE A 201 27.53 6.94 -11.75
CA PHE A 201 26.93 8.05 -11.02
C PHE A 201 27.87 8.75 -10.04
N GLY A 202 29.09 8.24 -9.84
CA GLY A 202 30.07 8.76 -8.88
C GLY A 202 29.69 8.47 -7.43
N GLU A 203 30.17 9.31 -6.51
CA GLU A 203 30.00 9.13 -5.06
C GLU A 203 28.55 8.89 -4.64
N ILE A 204 28.31 7.81 -3.89
CA ILE A 204 26.97 7.36 -3.51
C ILE A 204 26.26 8.33 -2.56
N VAL A 205 27.03 9.00 -1.71
CA VAL A 205 26.52 9.96 -0.71
C VAL A 205 26.12 11.31 -1.30
N THR A 206 26.36 11.53 -2.60
CA THR A 206 26.04 12.77 -3.31
C THR A 206 24.87 12.57 -4.28
N GLY A 207 24.12 13.65 -4.53
CA GLY A 207 23.03 13.68 -5.50
C GLY A 207 21.62 13.73 -4.88
N LYS A 208 20.61 13.73 -5.76
CA LYS A 208 19.18 13.84 -5.41
C LYS A 208 18.54 12.46 -5.16
N GLU A 209 17.32 12.47 -4.64
CA GLU A 209 16.51 11.28 -4.32
C GLU A 209 16.51 10.22 -5.44
N ALA A 210 16.16 10.63 -6.66
CA ALA A 210 16.15 9.74 -7.83
C ALA A 210 17.46 8.94 -8.05
N LYS A 211 18.63 9.51 -7.72
CA LYS A 211 19.90 8.78 -7.82
C LYS A 211 19.99 7.66 -6.78
N ARG A 212 19.54 7.88 -5.55
CA ARG A 212 19.64 6.91 -4.45
C ARG A 212 18.75 5.69 -4.67
N LEU A 213 17.58 5.86 -5.31
CA LEU A 213 16.73 4.74 -5.69
C LEU A 213 17.46 3.70 -6.54
N HIS A 214 18.36 4.13 -7.44
CA HIS A 214 19.18 3.19 -8.23
C HIS A 214 20.09 2.30 -7.38
N PHE A 215 20.49 2.75 -6.19
CA PHE A 215 21.30 1.95 -5.26
C PHE A 215 20.44 1.11 -4.30
N ILE A 216 19.25 1.59 -3.93
CA ILE A 216 18.33 0.89 -3.02
C ILE A 216 17.64 -0.29 -3.71
N VAL A 217 17.05 -0.06 -4.89
CA VAL A 217 16.22 -1.04 -5.60
C VAL A 217 16.95 -2.38 -5.87
N PRO A 218 18.23 -2.42 -6.28
CA PRO A 218 18.93 -3.68 -6.49
C PRO A 218 19.01 -4.57 -5.24
N VAL A 219 19.15 -3.98 -4.05
CA VAL A 219 19.18 -4.73 -2.78
C VAL A 219 17.79 -5.31 -2.49
N LEU A 220 16.74 -4.50 -2.64
CA LEU A 220 15.36 -4.93 -2.44
C LEU A 220 14.96 -6.04 -3.43
N ALA A 221 15.22 -5.82 -4.72
CA ALA A 221 14.88 -6.74 -5.80
C ALA A 221 15.62 -8.08 -5.66
N CYS A 222 16.90 -8.06 -5.26
CA CYS A 222 17.65 -9.27 -4.97
C CYS A 222 16.95 -10.13 -3.91
N VAL A 223 16.56 -9.52 -2.78
CA VAL A 223 15.94 -10.25 -1.67
C VAL A 223 14.55 -10.74 -2.06
N CYS A 224 13.74 -9.92 -2.72
CA CYS A 224 12.40 -10.30 -3.18
C CYS A 224 12.45 -11.44 -4.20
N GLY A 225 13.44 -11.45 -5.08
CA GLY A 225 13.65 -12.51 -6.06
C GLY A 225 13.98 -13.89 -5.46
N LEU A 226 14.31 -13.98 -4.17
CA LEU A 226 14.54 -15.25 -3.48
C LEU A 226 13.25 -16.03 -3.16
N PHE A 227 12.07 -15.42 -3.37
CA PHE A 227 10.78 -16.00 -3.03
C PHE A 227 9.96 -16.43 -4.25
N GLU A 228 10.61 -16.67 -5.39
CA GLU A 228 10.02 -17.32 -6.58
C GLU A 228 8.67 -16.75 -7.06
N GLY A 229 8.42 -15.45 -6.84
CA GLY A 229 7.18 -14.76 -7.25
C GLY A 229 6.11 -14.63 -6.16
N GLU A 230 6.33 -15.15 -4.95
CA GLU A 230 5.44 -14.94 -3.78
C GLU A 230 5.51 -13.50 -3.23
N VAL A 231 6.56 -12.76 -3.59
CA VAL A 231 6.81 -11.39 -3.13
C VAL A 231 6.57 -10.40 -4.27
N ARG A 232 5.81 -9.34 -4.00
CA ARG A 232 5.59 -8.23 -4.93
C ARG A 232 6.16 -6.94 -4.36
N ILE A 233 6.76 -6.12 -5.22
CA ILE A 233 7.17 -4.74 -4.88
C ILE A 233 6.19 -3.81 -5.59
N LEU A 234 5.41 -3.06 -4.82
CA LEU A 234 4.57 -1.98 -5.30
C LEU A 234 5.35 -0.68 -5.24
N ALA A 235 5.32 0.13 -6.29
CA ALA A 235 6.04 1.39 -6.38
C ALA A 235 5.08 2.57 -6.22
N GLU A 236 5.53 3.63 -5.54
CA GLU A 236 4.80 4.88 -5.34
C GLU A 236 3.40 4.70 -4.71
N GLU A 237 3.37 4.12 -3.52
CA GLU A 237 2.12 3.81 -2.82
C GLU A 237 1.71 4.94 -1.90
N THR A 238 0.48 5.43 -2.08
CA THR A 238 -0.15 6.41 -1.17
C THR A 238 -1.45 5.85 -0.63
N VAL A 239 -1.63 5.95 0.68
CA VAL A 239 -2.79 5.44 1.42
C VAL A 239 -3.31 6.49 2.38
N THR A 240 -4.61 6.61 2.51
CA THR A 240 -5.25 7.50 3.49
C THR A 240 -5.96 6.64 4.52
N GLY A 241 -5.77 6.95 5.80
CA GLY A 241 -6.36 6.16 6.89
C GLY A 241 -7.86 6.38 7.04
N LYS A 242 -8.54 5.36 7.57
CA LYS A 242 -9.96 5.41 7.97
C LYS A 242 -10.10 5.87 9.42
N ARG A 243 -9.41 5.20 10.34
CA ARG A 243 -9.34 5.51 11.78
C ARG A 243 -8.13 6.36 12.11
N VAL A 244 -7.05 6.27 11.35
CA VAL A 244 -5.88 7.13 11.51
C VAL A 244 -6.03 8.35 10.59
N HIS A 245 -6.05 9.57 11.15
CA HIS A 245 -6.26 10.83 10.42
C HIS A 245 -5.00 11.31 9.67
N GLY A 246 -4.23 10.36 9.15
CA GLY A 246 -2.98 10.57 8.44
C GLY A 246 -3.02 9.95 7.05
N ASP A 247 -1.99 10.29 6.29
CA ASP A 247 -1.73 9.72 4.98
C ASP A 247 -0.37 9.00 5.06
N GLY A 248 -0.30 7.78 4.54
CA GLY A 248 0.94 7.07 4.27
C GLY A 248 1.38 7.30 2.84
N SER A 249 2.68 7.50 2.64
CA SER A 249 3.29 7.57 1.31
C SER A 249 4.62 6.84 1.36
N PHE A 250 4.88 6.00 0.37
CA PHE A 250 6.04 5.12 0.33
C PHE A 250 6.58 5.06 -1.09
N GLU A 251 7.90 5.13 -1.23
CA GLU A 251 8.55 4.86 -2.51
C GLU A 251 8.29 3.41 -2.93
N PHE A 252 8.31 2.47 -1.97
CA PHE A 252 7.92 1.08 -2.23
C PHE A 252 7.15 0.47 -1.06
N VAL A 253 6.26 -0.47 -1.36
CA VAL A 253 5.72 -1.41 -0.37
C VAL A 253 5.97 -2.82 -0.88
N ILE A 254 6.65 -3.63 -0.07
CA ILE A 254 6.91 -5.04 -0.36
C ILE A 254 5.82 -5.88 0.31
N GLU A 255 5.18 -6.74 -0.48
CA GLU A 255 4.08 -7.58 -0.06
C GLU A 255 4.43 -9.06 -0.16
N ARG A 256 4.12 -9.83 0.90
CA ARG A 256 4.15 -11.29 0.90
C ARG A 256 3.02 -11.82 1.79
N GLY A 257 1.90 -12.26 1.20
CA GLY A 257 0.71 -12.61 1.98
C GLY A 257 0.24 -11.43 2.84
N SER A 258 0.17 -11.61 4.16
CA SER A 258 -0.13 -10.56 5.15
C SER A 258 1.02 -9.61 5.44
N LYS A 259 2.25 -9.93 5.04
CA LYS A 259 3.42 -9.12 5.41
C LYS A 259 3.52 -7.88 4.55
N ARG A 260 3.83 -6.77 5.20
CA ARG A 260 4.15 -5.49 4.59
C ARG A 260 5.49 -4.98 5.08
N VAL A 261 6.37 -4.64 4.14
CA VAL A 261 7.59 -3.87 4.41
C VAL A 261 7.53 -2.57 3.63
N CYS A 262 7.24 -1.48 4.33
CA CYS A 262 7.12 -0.15 3.74
C CYS A 262 8.49 0.53 3.63
N ILE A 263 8.88 0.96 2.45
CA ILE A 263 10.17 1.59 2.19
C ILE A 263 9.96 3.09 2.03
N VAL A 264 10.66 3.87 2.85
CA VAL A 264 10.75 5.33 2.72
C VAL A 264 12.18 5.72 2.37
N GLU A 265 12.36 6.37 1.23
CA GLU A 265 13.61 7.00 0.86
C GLU A 265 13.76 8.33 1.62
N ALA A 266 14.68 8.36 2.59
CA ALA A 266 14.92 9.57 3.36
C ALA A 266 15.64 10.63 2.52
N LYS A 267 15.19 11.88 2.67
CA LYS A 267 15.95 13.03 2.17
C LYS A 267 17.30 13.09 2.88
N ARG A 268 18.34 13.47 2.14
CA ARG A 268 19.72 13.53 2.66
C ARG A 268 19.83 14.34 3.95
N ASP A 269 19.14 15.49 3.99
CA ASP A 269 19.24 16.47 5.08
C ASP A 269 18.02 16.40 6.02
N ASP A 270 17.12 15.44 5.83
CA ASP A 270 15.89 15.31 6.62
C ASP A 270 15.47 13.84 6.82
N PHE A 271 16.36 13.09 7.50
CA PHE A 271 16.11 11.69 7.81
C PHE A 271 14.95 11.50 8.79
N GLN A 272 14.77 12.46 9.70
CA GLN A 272 13.72 12.41 10.71
C GLN A 272 12.33 12.52 10.07
N GLN A 273 12.16 13.35 9.03
CA GLN A 273 10.91 13.38 8.30
C GLN A 273 10.58 12.03 7.63
N GLY A 274 11.60 11.32 7.12
CA GLY A 274 11.42 9.96 6.58
C GLY A 274 10.90 8.98 7.63
N LEU A 275 11.41 9.05 8.87
CA LEU A 275 10.90 8.26 9.99
C LEU A 275 9.47 8.63 10.38
N ALA A 276 9.15 9.92 10.44
CA ALA A 276 7.80 10.38 10.74
C ALA A 276 6.78 9.87 9.70
N GLN A 277 7.14 9.99 8.42
CA GLN A 277 6.35 9.48 7.29
C GLN A 277 6.17 7.97 7.37
N ALA A 278 7.24 7.22 7.59
CA ALA A 278 7.17 5.75 7.69
C ALA A 278 6.26 5.30 8.83
N TYR A 279 6.34 5.95 10.00
CA TYR A 279 5.61 5.51 11.18
C TYR A 279 4.12 5.83 11.10
N VAL A 280 3.78 7.05 10.69
CA VAL A 280 2.37 7.41 10.43
C VAL A 280 1.81 6.53 9.32
N GLY A 281 2.58 6.35 8.24
CA GLY A 281 2.16 5.49 7.12
C GLY A 281 1.93 4.05 7.53
N CYS A 282 2.78 3.46 8.39
CA CYS A 282 2.58 2.09 8.87
C CYS A 282 1.28 1.96 9.68
N GLU A 283 0.91 2.95 10.49
CA GLU A 283 -0.34 2.92 11.23
C GLU A 283 -1.56 3.11 10.34
N VAL A 284 -1.46 3.99 9.33
CA VAL A 284 -2.47 4.10 8.27
C VAL A 284 -2.66 2.77 7.56
N LEU A 285 -1.57 2.09 7.21
CA LEU A 285 -1.64 0.82 6.51
C LEU A 285 -2.16 -0.32 7.42
N ALA A 286 -1.79 -0.30 8.70
CA ALA A 286 -2.34 -1.19 9.72
C ALA A 286 -3.86 -1.05 9.83
N ASP A 287 -4.34 0.18 9.82
CA ASP A 287 -5.75 0.51 9.86
C ASP A 287 -6.52 0.00 8.63
N ILE A 288 -5.99 0.27 7.43
CA ILE A 288 -6.64 -0.10 6.17
C ILE A 288 -6.64 -1.61 5.93
N GLU A 289 -5.51 -2.29 6.18
CA GLU A 289 -5.36 -3.70 5.89
C GLU A 289 -5.68 -4.63 7.08
N GLY A 290 -5.88 -4.06 8.28
CA GLY A 290 -6.13 -4.80 9.52
C GLY A 290 -4.88 -5.52 10.06
N LEU A 291 -3.69 -4.96 9.85
CA LEU A 291 -2.43 -5.61 10.18
C LEU A 291 -2.03 -5.34 11.64
N THR A 292 -1.68 -6.40 12.36
CA THR A 292 -1.14 -6.32 13.74
C THR A 292 0.37 -6.09 13.75
N LYS A 293 1.05 -6.41 12.64
CA LYS A 293 2.49 -6.26 12.47
C LYS A 293 2.80 -5.72 11.09
N LEU A 294 3.57 -4.63 11.05
CA LEU A 294 4.17 -4.11 9.83
C LEU A 294 5.64 -3.85 10.04
N TYR A 295 6.40 -3.88 8.96
CA TYR A 295 7.75 -3.37 8.97
C TYR A 295 7.85 -2.10 8.15
N SER A 296 8.82 -1.26 8.51
CA SER A 296 9.29 -0.18 7.67
C SER A 296 10.80 -0.13 7.58
N ILE A 297 11.29 0.37 6.45
CA ILE A 297 12.69 0.65 6.21
C ILE A 297 12.79 2.10 5.78
N VAL A 298 13.53 2.89 6.57
CA VAL A 298 13.87 4.27 6.19
C VAL A 298 15.33 4.30 5.79
N THR A 299 15.65 4.74 4.58
CA THR A 299 17.02 4.66 4.08
C THR A 299 17.42 5.79 3.16
N LYS A 300 18.70 6.17 3.24
CA LYS A 300 19.39 7.00 2.23
C LYS A 300 20.47 6.19 1.50
N PHE A 301 20.26 4.88 1.39
CA PHE A 301 21.20 3.83 0.99
C PHE A 301 22.42 3.63 1.90
N LYS A 302 23.09 4.68 2.38
CA LYS A 302 24.21 4.49 3.31
C LYS A 302 23.73 4.03 4.69
N GLU A 303 22.65 4.61 5.19
CA GLU A 303 22.04 4.29 6.48
C GLU A 303 20.68 3.63 6.24
N TRP A 304 20.39 2.56 6.98
CA TRP A 304 19.15 1.78 6.91
C TRP A 304 18.59 1.63 8.32
N TYR A 305 17.39 2.14 8.54
CA TYR A 305 16.68 2.00 9.80
C TYR A 305 15.55 1.00 9.58
N PHE A 306 15.61 -0.12 10.29
CA PHE A 306 14.62 -1.18 10.23
C PHE A 306 13.70 -1.04 11.43
N SER A 307 12.42 -0.83 11.17
CA SER A 307 11.41 -0.75 12.23
C SER A 307 10.35 -1.83 12.06
N ARG A 308 9.79 -2.28 13.18
CA ARG A 308 8.55 -3.05 13.20
C ARG A 308 7.54 -2.37 14.10
N SER A 309 6.35 -2.11 13.56
CA SER A 309 5.20 -1.62 14.31
C SER A 309 4.34 -2.79 14.73
N LEU A 310 4.14 -2.92 16.04
CA LEU A 310 3.32 -3.92 16.70
C LEU A 310 2.15 -3.23 17.39
N ASP A 311 1.19 -4.00 17.88
CA ASP A 311 -0.01 -3.46 18.52
C ASP A 311 0.23 -2.61 19.78
N ASP A 312 1.36 -2.81 20.47
CA ASP A 312 1.67 -2.15 21.73
C ASP A 312 2.95 -1.31 21.71
N LYS A 313 3.75 -1.39 20.65
CA LYS A 313 5.05 -0.73 20.56
C LYS A 313 5.58 -0.64 19.13
N VAL A 314 6.48 0.31 18.93
CA VAL A 314 7.37 0.34 17.77
C VAL A 314 8.78 0.00 18.20
N GLU A 315 9.42 -0.87 17.45
CA GLU A 315 10.79 -1.31 17.70
C GLU A 315 11.66 -0.95 16.50
N ARG A 316 12.91 -0.54 16.75
CA ARG A 316 13.83 -0.10 15.71
C ARG A 316 15.26 -0.58 15.91
N ASP A 317 15.86 -0.94 14.80
CA ASP A 317 17.29 -1.21 14.62
C ASP A 317 17.85 -0.29 13.52
N ASP A 318 19.16 -0.12 13.49
CA ASP A 318 19.86 0.58 12.43
C ASP A 318 21.08 -0.20 11.94
N ALA A 319 21.38 -0.09 10.66
CA ALA A 319 22.59 -0.61 10.07
C ALA A 319 23.11 0.34 8.99
N THR A 320 24.42 0.33 8.82
CA THR A 320 25.12 1.18 7.85
C THR A 320 25.77 0.31 6.77
N ILE A 321 25.75 0.76 5.52
CA ILE A 321 26.59 0.24 4.43
C ILE A 321 28.00 0.79 4.60
N ASP A 322 28.97 -0.11 4.72
CA ASP A 322 30.38 0.25 4.83
C ASP A 322 30.89 0.63 3.43
N LEU A 323 31.70 1.67 3.33
CA LEU A 323 32.24 2.18 2.07
C LEU A 323 33.77 2.12 2.08
N GLU A 324 34.35 1.56 1.02
CA GLU A 324 35.77 1.61 0.71
C GLU A 324 35.96 2.37 -0.59
N HIS A 325 36.64 3.53 -0.55
CA HIS A 325 36.81 4.40 -1.72
C HIS A 325 35.48 4.72 -2.44
N ASP A 326 34.44 5.03 -1.66
CA ASP A 326 33.05 5.31 -2.12
C ASP A 326 32.32 4.14 -2.77
N VAL A 327 32.89 2.94 -2.69
CA VAL A 327 32.28 1.68 -3.15
C VAL A 327 31.71 0.94 -1.94
N PRO A 328 30.47 0.44 -1.98
CA PRO A 328 29.93 -0.33 -0.88
C PRO A 328 30.70 -1.64 -0.74
N THR A 329 30.95 -2.09 0.48
CA THR A 329 31.52 -3.41 0.71
C THR A 329 30.47 -4.48 0.46
N ARG A 330 30.90 -5.62 -0.07
CA ARG A 330 29.99 -6.75 -0.36
C ARG A 330 29.37 -7.30 0.92
N GLU A 331 30.14 -7.35 1.99
CA GLU A 331 29.72 -7.82 3.31
C GLU A 331 28.62 -6.95 3.90
N SER A 332 28.72 -5.63 3.76
CA SER A 332 27.69 -4.73 4.29
C SER A 332 26.39 -4.78 3.48
N VAL A 333 26.48 -4.89 2.16
CA VAL A 333 25.31 -5.14 1.28
C VAL A 333 24.63 -6.45 1.66
N LYS A 334 25.41 -7.51 1.87
CA LYS A 334 24.89 -8.81 2.33
C LYS A 334 24.17 -8.68 3.67
N ARG A 335 24.76 -8.01 4.65
CA ARG A 335 24.17 -7.79 5.98
C ARG A 335 22.81 -7.09 5.90
N ILE A 336 22.66 -6.07 5.05
CA ILE A 336 21.37 -5.41 4.81
C ILE A 336 20.38 -6.38 4.16
N ALA A 337 20.81 -7.12 3.13
CA ALA A 337 19.96 -8.08 2.44
C ALA A 337 19.45 -9.19 3.39
N GLU A 338 20.28 -9.69 4.29
CA GLU A 338 19.91 -10.73 5.27
C GLU A 338 18.88 -10.25 6.30
N LYS A 339 18.93 -8.98 6.72
CA LYS A 339 17.91 -8.36 7.58
C LYS A 339 16.56 -8.28 6.86
N ILE A 340 16.54 -7.81 5.61
CA ILE A 340 15.32 -7.74 4.79
C ILE A 340 14.78 -9.14 4.53
N TYR A 341 15.66 -10.10 4.23
CA TYR A 341 15.27 -11.49 3.97
C TYR A 341 14.61 -12.13 5.19
N PHE A 342 15.09 -11.82 6.39
CA PHE A 342 14.44 -12.25 7.63
C PHE A 342 13.03 -11.66 7.77
N MET A 343 12.85 -10.35 7.55
CA MET A 343 11.54 -9.68 7.69
C MET A 343 10.47 -10.33 6.80
N LEU A 344 10.86 -10.76 5.60
CA LEU A 344 9.98 -11.44 4.65
C LEU A 344 9.84 -12.94 4.92
N SER A 345 10.77 -13.56 5.66
CA SER A 345 10.81 -15.01 5.92
C SER A 345 10.25 -15.45 7.26
N GLU A 346 10.16 -14.56 8.25
CA GLU A 346 9.63 -14.87 9.59
C GLU A 346 8.20 -15.39 9.44
N ASP A 347 7.82 -16.55 9.97
CA ASP A 347 6.41 -16.93 9.99
C ASP A 347 5.65 -16.02 10.98
N ASP A 348 4.39 -15.68 10.71
CA ASP A 348 3.56 -14.85 11.61
C ASP A 348 3.16 -15.60 12.89
#